data_AF-A0A4Z1SZU5-F1
#
_entry.id   AF-A0A4Z1SZU5-F1
#
_cell.length_a   1.000
_cell.length_b   1.000
_cell.length_c   1.000
_cell.angle_alpha   90.00
_cell.angle_beta   90.00
_cell.angle_gamma   90.00
#
_symmetry.space_group_name_H-M   'P 1'
#
loop_
_entity.id
_entity.type
_entity.pdbx_description
1 polymer ?
#
loop_
_entity_poly.entity_id
_entity_poly.type
_entity_poly.pdbx_seq_one_letter_code
_entity_poly.pdbx_strand_id
1 'polypeptide(L)'
;MYRLLTEPKVMSRRKEGVHRNGTLRLVEGYEYLPPAEVLLQMTPAELAMVPNFTVSNEHVSITWPGNTDLNGVDMRVVRLEPGGYTIYSEGGPPIGTGLNKLAIITIKGCQITTGPGGEEALVRTLEEATEELGGRLLRYDPVRREWVFEVDAFV
;
A
#
# COMPACT_ATOMS: atom_id res chain seq x y z
N MET A 1 -21.03 4.89 -12.20
CA MET A 1 -21.12 4.53 -10.77
C MET A 1 -20.79 3.05 -10.65
N TYR A 2 -19.51 2.71 -10.48
CA TYR A 2 -19.07 1.32 -10.43
C TYR A 2 -19.37 0.74 -9.06
N ARG A 3 -20.02 -0.44 -9.02
CA ARG A 3 -20.36 -1.16 -7.80
C ARG A 3 -19.46 -2.38 -7.72
N LEU A 4 -18.41 -2.30 -6.91
CA LEU A 4 -17.61 -3.46 -6.53
C LEU A 4 -18.52 -4.41 -5.73
N LEU A 5 -18.80 -5.58 -6.30
CA LEU A 5 -19.54 -6.63 -5.63
C LEU A 5 -18.57 -7.41 -4.74
N THR A 6 -18.35 -6.93 -3.51
CA THR A 6 -17.73 -7.73 -2.46
C THR A 6 -18.82 -8.26 -1.53
N GLU A 7 -18.98 -9.58 -1.50
CA GLU A 7 -19.83 -10.24 -0.49
C GLU A 7 -19.29 -9.94 0.92
N PRO A 8 -20.16 -9.66 1.92
CA PRO A 8 -19.72 -9.38 3.27
C PRO A 8 -19.23 -10.67 3.93
N LYS A 9 -17.92 -10.91 3.91
CA LYS A 9 -17.31 -11.97 4.72
C LYS A 9 -17.16 -11.43 6.14
N VAL A 10 -17.83 -12.09 7.09
CA VAL A 10 -17.79 -11.79 8.53
C VAL A 10 -16.32 -11.70 8.98
N MET A 11 -15.84 -10.47 9.20
CA MET A 11 -14.50 -10.22 9.70
C MET A 11 -14.45 -10.58 11.18
N SER A 12 -13.89 -11.76 11.47
CA SER A 12 -13.38 -12.11 12.79
C SER A 12 -12.40 -11.02 13.24
N ARG A 13 -12.65 -10.41 14.41
CA ARG A 13 -11.71 -9.47 15.04
C ARG A 13 -10.42 -10.22 15.36
N ARG A 14 -9.46 -10.24 14.43
CA ARG A 14 -8.09 -10.60 14.77
C ARG A 14 -7.57 -9.51 15.70
N LYS A 15 -7.10 -9.89 16.88
CA LYS A 15 -6.34 -8.98 17.73
C LYS A 15 -5.04 -8.71 16.99
N GLU A 16 -4.90 -7.52 16.40
CA GLU A 16 -3.64 -7.06 15.81
C GLU A 16 -2.59 -6.99 16.93
N GLY A 17 -1.66 -7.95 16.98
CA GLY A 17 -0.47 -7.80 17.80
C GLY A 17 0.47 -6.78 17.16
N VAL A 18 1.31 -6.18 17.99
CA VAL A 18 2.25 -5.12 17.58
C VAL A 18 3.64 -5.49 18.06
N HIS A 19 4.60 -5.54 17.13
CA HIS A 19 6.02 -5.63 17.47
C HIS A 19 6.65 -4.24 17.46
N ARG A 20 7.60 -3.99 18.37
CA ARG A 20 8.22 -2.67 18.51
C ARG A 20 9.73 -2.74 18.70
N ASN A 21 10.44 -1.79 18.10
CA ASN A 21 11.84 -1.49 18.36
C ASN A 21 11.94 -0.01 18.67
N GLY A 22 12.11 0.35 19.95
CA GLY A 22 12.27 1.72 20.42
C GLY A 22 11.18 2.67 19.92
N THR A 23 11.35 3.16 18.69
CA THR A 23 10.55 4.14 17.97
C THR A 23 9.61 3.55 16.90
N LEU A 24 9.92 2.41 16.27
CA LEU A 24 9.10 1.79 15.21
C LEU A 24 8.09 0.78 15.77
N ARG A 25 6.86 0.78 15.24
CA ARG A 25 5.81 -0.21 15.55
C ARG A 25 5.26 -0.86 14.29
N LEU A 26 5.32 -2.19 14.24
CA LEU A 26 4.84 -3.01 13.13
C LEU A 26 3.51 -3.69 13.49
N VAL A 27 2.68 -3.96 12.48
CA VAL A 27 1.38 -4.61 12.60
C VAL A 27 1.52 -6.10 12.26
N GLU A 28 1.01 -6.97 13.11
CA GLU A 28 0.96 -8.41 12.81
C GLU A 28 0.09 -8.72 11.60
N GLY A 29 0.51 -9.71 10.81
CA GLY A 29 -0.20 -10.12 9.59
C GLY A 29 0.16 -9.30 8.35
N TYR A 30 1.00 -8.27 8.49
CA TYR A 30 1.65 -7.62 7.36
C TYR A 30 3.02 -8.23 7.13
N GLU A 31 3.40 -8.32 5.86
CA GLU A 31 4.73 -8.69 5.40
C GLU A 31 5.51 -7.40 5.10
N TYR A 32 6.79 -7.41 5.46
CA TYR A 32 7.67 -6.25 5.31
C TYR A 32 8.92 -6.62 4.51
N LEU A 33 9.44 -5.66 3.74
CA LEU A 33 10.79 -5.72 3.17
C LEU A 33 11.54 -4.43 3.53
N PRO A 34 12.69 -4.51 4.24
CA PRO A 34 13.26 -5.70 4.88
C PRO A 34 12.29 -6.40 5.86
N PRO A 35 12.50 -7.70 6.16
CA PRO A 35 11.62 -8.45 7.07
C PRO A 35 11.49 -7.80 8.45
N ALA A 36 10.35 -8.03 9.11
CA ALA A 36 10.04 -7.44 10.41
C ALA A 36 11.14 -7.68 11.44
N GLU A 37 11.71 -8.89 11.49
CA GLU A 37 12.76 -9.27 12.43
C GLU A 37 14.02 -8.43 12.24
N VAL A 38 14.31 -8.04 11.00
CA VAL A 38 15.45 -7.16 10.66
C VAL A 38 15.14 -5.72 11.06
N LEU A 39 13.96 -5.21 10.68
CA LEU A 39 13.53 -3.85 11.04
C LEU A 39 13.52 -3.63 12.56
N LEU A 40 13.13 -4.65 13.33
CA LEU A 40 13.09 -4.61 14.78
C LEU A 40 14.47 -4.65 15.45
N GLN A 41 15.55 -4.90 14.70
CA GLN A 41 16.92 -4.90 15.19
C GLN A 41 17.72 -3.68 14.72
N MET A 42 17.18 -2.90 13.78
CA MET A 42 17.84 -1.71 13.25
C MET A 42 18.00 -0.61 14.30
N THR A 43 19.14 0.05 14.27
CA THR A 43 19.39 1.28 15.02
C THR A 43 18.55 2.44 14.47
N PRO A 44 18.36 3.55 15.22
CA PRO A 44 17.68 4.73 14.70
C PRO A 44 18.29 5.28 13.40
N ALA A 45 19.61 5.21 13.25
CA ALA A 45 20.30 5.67 12.04
C ALA A 45 19.98 4.77 10.82
N GLU A 46 19.86 3.46 11.02
CA GLU A 46 19.45 2.52 9.98
C GLU A 46 17.97 2.67 9.63
N LEU A 47 17.11 2.84 10.64
CA LEU A 47 15.68 3.12 10.45
C LEU A 47 15.43 4.44 9.70
N ALA A 48 16.34 5.40 9.75
CA ALA A 48 16.22 6.67 9.03
C ALA A 48 16.41 6.52 7.51
N MET A 49 16.98 5.40 7.05
CA MET A 49 17.38 5.22 5.66
C MET A 49 17.04 3.81 5.14
N VAL A 50 15.87 3.27 5.49
CA VAL A 50 15.49 1.92 5.04
C VAL A 50 15.28 1.93 3.53
N PRO A 51 16.05 1.13 2.75
CA PRO A 51 15.99 1.16 1.30
C PRO A 51 14.81 0.34 0.78
N ASN A 52 14.08 0.91 -0.19
CA ASN A 52 12.97 0.28 -0.90
C ASN A 52 11.96 -0.39 0.05
N PHE A 53 11.65 0.31 1.14
CA PHE A 53 10.77 -0.19 2.18
C PHE A 53 9.43 -0.63 1.56
N THR A 54 9.00 -1.85 1.87
CA THR A 54 7.73 -2.40 1.38
C THR A 54 6.90 -2.90 2.56
N VAL A 55 5.59 -2.65 2.49
CA VAL A 55 4.59 -3.28 3.35
C VAL A 55 3.53 -3.93 2.48
N SER A 56 3.12 -5.14 2.81
CA SER A 56 2.13 -5.86 2.02
C SER A 56 1.29 -6.85 2.81
N ASN A 57 0.15 -7.22 2.23
CA ASN A 57 -0.64 -8.38 2.63
C ASN A 57 -1.18 -9.11 1.39
N GLU A 58 -2.17 -9.99 1.57
CA GLU A 58 -2.80 -10.74 0.48
C GLU A 58 -3.55 -9.85 -0.54
N HIS A 59 -3.88 -8.61 -0.19
CA HIS A 59 -4.67 -7.69 -1.03
C HIS A 59 -3.83 -6.59 -1.67
N VAL A 60 -2.88 -6.00 -0.96
CA VAL A 60 -2.13 -4.83 -1.43
C VAL A 60 -0.66 -4.95 -1.07
N SER A 61 0.21 -4.42 -1.94
CA SER A 61 1.62 -4.18 -1.67
C SER A 61 1.94 -2.71 -1.94
N ILE A 62 2.63 -2.06 -1.02
CA ILE A 62 3.07 -0.66 -1.18
C ILE A 62 4.58 -0.62 -0.97
N THR A 63 5.30 -0.12 -1.96
CA THR A 63 6.75 0.06 -1.93
C THR A 63 7.07 1.54 -1.97
N TRP A 64 7.93 2.02 -1.08
CA TRP A 64 8.50 3.36 -1.13
C TRP A 64 9.92 3.26 -1.69
N PRO A 65 10.13 3.62 -2.98
CA PRO A 65 11.45 3.55 -3.59
C PRO A 65 12.47 4.46 -2.88
N GLY A 66 13.74 4.04 -2.93
CA GLY A 66 14.83 4.74 -2.28
C GLY A 66 14.77 4.64 -0.76
N ASN A 67 15.34 5.62 -0.05
CA ASN A 67 15.43 5.59 1.40
C ASN A 67 14.16 6.16 2.05
N THR A 68 13.69 5.49 3.09
CA THR A 68 12.49 5.87 3.85
C THR A 68 12.83 5.90 5.34
N ASP A 69 12.48 7.01 6.00
CA ASP A 69 12.64 7.17 7.44
C ASP A 69 11.45 6.53 8.16
N LEU A 70 11.75 5.49 8.93
CA LEU A 70 10.79 4.73 9.73
C LEU A 70 10.87 5.06 11.23
N ASN A 71 11.69 6.03 11.64
CA ASN A 71 11.77 6.42 13.04
C ASN A 71 10.44 6.99 13.52
N GLY A 72 9.93 6.44 14.62
CA GLY A 72 8.68 6.90 15.22
C GLY A 72 7.43 6.50 14.45
N VAL A 73 7.58 5.77 13.33
CA VAL A 73 6.45 5.34 12.51
C VAL A 73 5.67 4.25 13.23
N ASP A 74 4.36 4.42 13.25
CA ASP A 74 3.41 3.43 13.73
C ASP A 74 2.64 2.87 12.55
N MET A 75 2.92 1.63 12.15
CA MET A 75 2.37 1.04 10.91
C MET A 75 0.85 0.90 10.90
N ARG A 76 0.16 1.18 12.00
CA ARG A 76 -1.31 1.35 12.03
C ARG A 76 -1.80 2.53 11.18
N VAL A 77 -0.90 3.44 10.77
CA VAL A 77 -1.21 4.47 9.76
C VAL A 77 -1.42 3.89 8.37
N VAL A 78 -0.97 2.66 8.11
CA VAL A 78 -1.18 1.93 6.86
C VAL A 78 -2.29 0.90 7.07
N ARG A 79 -3.33 0.97 6.24
CA ARG A 79 -4.39 -0.05 6.17
C ARG A 79 -4.43 -0.61 4.76
N LEU A 80 -4.30 -1.93 4.66
CA LEU A 80 -4.33 -2.69 3.42
C LEU A 80 -5.58 -3.57 3.41
N GLU A 81 -6.52 -3.28 2.52
CA GLU A 81 -7.85 -3.91 2.50
C GLU A 81 -8.16 -4.49 1.11
N PRO A 82 -9.15 -5.39 0.97
CA PRO A 82 -9.61 -5.82 -0.33
C PRO A 82 -10.00 -4.62 -1.22
N GLY A 83 -9.34 -4.48 -2.36
CA GLY A 83 -9.64 -3.44 -3.35
C GLY A 83 -9.03 -2.06 -3.06
N GLY A 84 -8.23 -1.88 -2.01
CA GLY A 84 -7.61 -0.57 -1.77
C GLY A 84 -6.77 -0.48 -0.51
N TYR A 85 -6.33 0.75 -0.23
CA TYR A 85 -5.51 1.06 0.93
C TYR A 85 -5.87 2.44 1.48
N THR A 86 -5.49 2.67 2.73
CA THR A 86 -5.52 3.99 3.36
C THR A 86 -4.20 4.24 4.06
N ILE A 87 -3.61 5.41 3.84
CA ILE A 87 -2.41 5.86 4.54
C ILE A 87 -2.71 7.21 5.20
N TYR A 88 -2.40 7.35 6.50
CA TYR A 88 -2.62 8.57 7.29
C TYR A 88 -4.07 9.11 7.28
N SER A 89 -5.05 8.30 7.72
CA SER A 89 -6.48 8.69 7.72
C SER A 89 -6.81 9.96 8.53
N GLU A 90 -5.99 10.31 9.51
CA GLU A 90 -6.21 11.46 10.42
C GLU A 90 -5.27 12.66 10.11
N GLY A 91 -4.67 12.67 8.92
CA GLY A 91 -3.69 13.69 8.50
C GLY A 91 -2.25 13.18 8.61
N GLY A 92 -1.53 13.27 7.50
CA GLY A 92 -0.14 12.84 7.38
C GLY A 92 0.88 13.93 7.76
N PRO A 93 2.17 13.55 7.91
CA PRO A 93 3.25 14.51 7.98
C PRO A 93 3.38 15.28 6.64
N PRO A 94 4.21 16.35 6.57
CA PRO A 94 4.44 17.06 5.31
C PRO A 94 4.88 16.13 4.17
N ILE A 95 4.52 16.47 2.94
CA ILE A 95 4.94 15.74 1.73
C ILE A 95 6.47 15.60 1.70
N GLY A 96 6.96 14.40 1.39
CA GLY A 96 8.35 13.99 1.44
C GLY A 96 8.79 13.36 2.77
N THR A 97 7.96 13.39 3.82
CA THR A 97 8.34 12.94 5.17
C THR A 97 7.72 11.58 5.51
N GLY A 98 8.53 10.67 6.08
CA GLY A 98 8.07 9.35 6.49
C GLY A 98 7.49 8.57 5.30
N LEU A 99 6.24 8.12 5.44
CA LEU A 99 5.52 7.43 4.36
C LEU A 99 4.78 8.39 3.43
N ASN A 100 4.70 9.70 3.74
CA ASN A 100 4.00 10.69 2.92
C ASN A 100 4.86 11.16 1.74
N LYS A 101 5.24 10.25 0.86
CA LYS A 101 6.14 10.47 -0.28
C LYS A 101 5.80 9.49 -1.39
N LEU A 102 6.53 9.59 -2.49
CA LEU A 102 6.37 8.74 -3.65
C LEU A 102 6.34 7.25 -3.25
N ALA A 103 5.32 6.55 -3.75
CA ALA A 103 5.11 5.14 -3.49
C ALA A 103 4.56 4.43 -4.73
N ILE A 104 4.95 3.17 -4.90
CA ILE A 104 4.43 2.26 -5.90
C ILE A 104 3.46 1.31 -5.21
N ILE A 105 2.21 1.32 -5.65
CA ILE A 105 1.12 0.50 -5.12
C ILE A 105 0.84 -0.62 -6.11
N THR A 106 0.60 -1.83 -5.58
CA THR A 106 0.05 -2.97 -6.30
C THR A 106 -1.20 -3.45 -5.59
N ILE A 107 -2.37 -3.26 -6.20
CA ILE A 107 -3.62 -3.85 -5.73
C ILE A 107 -3.79 -5.22 -6.40
N LYS A 108 -3.86 -6.27 -5.59
CA LYS A 108 -3.91 -7.68 -5.99
C LYS A 108 -5.35 -8.17 -6.04
N GLY A 109 -5.63 -9.12 -6.94
CA GLY A 109 -6.95 -9.74 -7.05
C GLY A 109 -8.04 -8.82 -7.61
N CYS A 110 -7.67 -7.72 -8.26
CA CYS A 110 -8.63 -6.78 -8.84
C CYS A 110 -9.35 -7.41 -10.03
N GLN A 111 -10.67 -7.59 -9.92
CA GLN A 111 -11.50 -8.00 -11.04
C GLN A 111 -12.09 -6.77 -11.71
N ILE A 112 -11.48 -6.35 -12.82
CA ILE A 112 -11.92 -5.20 -13.58
C ILE A 112 -12.72 -5.70 -14.77
N THR A 113 -14.00 -5.33 -14.83
CA THR A 113 -14.87 -5.72 -15.93
C THR A 113 -14.55 -4.85 -17.14
N THR A 114 -14.09 -5.46 -18.22
CA THR A 114 -13.91 -4.76 -19.50
C THR A 114 -15.27 -4.40 -20.07
N GLY A 115 -15.49 -3.13 -20.40
CA GLY A 115 -16.64 -2.73 -21.22
C GLY A 115 -16.53 -3.28 -22.65
N PRO A 116 -17.55 -3.06 -23.49
CA PRO A 116 -17.45 -3.33 -24.93
C PRO A 116 -16.31 -2.48 -25.51
N GLY A 117 -15.19 -3.12 -25.86
CA GLY A 117 -13.96 -2.45 -26.28
C GLY A 117 -12.67 -3.21 -25.95
N GLY A 118 -12.75 -4.31 -25.19
CA GLY A 118 -11.61 -5.20 -24.97
C GLY A 118 -10.51 -4.54 -24.11
N GLU A 119 -9.26 -4.73 -24.50
CA GLU A 119 -8.08 -4.30 -23.73
C GLU A 119 -7.91 -2.78 -23.68
N GLU A 120 -8.17 -2.05 -24.76
CA GLU A 120 -8.06 -0.58 -24.78
C GLU A 120 -9.05 0.08 -23.83
N ALA A 121 -10.29 -0.41 -23.78
CA ALA A 121 -11.29 0.09 -22.85
C ALA A 121 -10.90 -0.19 -21.39
N LEU A 122 -10.26 -1.33 -21.13
CA LEU A 122 -9.76 -1.70 -19.81
C LEU A 122 -8.65 -0.76 -19.34
N VAL A 123 -7.66 -0.49 -20.21
CA VAL A 123 -6.55 0.42 -19.89
C VAL A 123 -7.09 1.80 -19.57
N ARG A 124 -8.00 2.36 -20.39
CA ARG A 124 -8.59 3.66 -20.11
C ARG A 124 -9.34 3.71 -18.78
N THR A 125 -10.13 2.68 -18.47
CA THR A 125 -10.82 2.58 -17.18
C THR A 125 -9.84 2.53 -16.00
N LEU A 126 -8.72 1.83 -16.17
CA LEU A 126 -7.65 1.78 -15.17
C LEU A 126 -6.94 3.11 -15.00
N GLU A 127 -6.64 3.83 -16.08
CA GLU A 127 -6.04 5.16 -16.03
C GLU A 127 -6.96 6.13 -15.28
N GLU A 128 -8.24 6.22 -15.67
CA GLU A 128 -9.25 7.05 -15.01
C GLU A 128 -9.36 6.72 -13.50
N ALA A 129 -9.46 5.42 -13.17
CA ALA A 129 -9.52 4.99 -11.76
C ALA A 129 -8.21 5.26 -10.99
N THR A 130 -7.06 5.27 -11.67
CA THR A 130 -5.76 5.56 -11.03
C THR A 130 -5.65 7.06 -10.75
N GLU A 131 -6.10 7.90 -11.67
CA GLU A 131 -6.15 9.35 -11.52
C GLU A 131 -7.10 9.76 -10.38
N GLU A 132 -8.25 9.09 -10.24
CA GLU A 132 -9.18 9.29 -9.10
C GLU A 132 -8.52 8.98 -7.74
N LEU A 133 -7.55 8.06 -7.72
CA LEU A 133 -6.73 7.75 -6.54
C LEU A 133 -5.52 8.70 -6.37
N GLY A 134 -5.36 9.69 -7.25
CA GLY A 134 -4.25 10.64 -7.24
C GLY A 134 -2.93 10.06 -7.75
N GLY A 135 -2.99 8.98 -8.53
CA GLY A 135 -1.82 8.28 -9.04
C GLY A 135 -1.67 8.29 -10.56
N ARG A 136 -0.62 7.61 -11.04
CA ARG A 136 -0.36 7.34 -12.46
C ARG A 136 -0.22 5.84 -12.68
N LEU A 137 -0.97 5.32 -13.66
CA LEU A 137 -0.94 3.90 -14.00
C LEU A 137 0.45 3.50 -14.48
N LEU A 138 1.03 2.45 -13.90
CA LEU A 138 2.30 1.88 -14.37
C LEU A 138 2.07 0.64 -15.22
N ARG A 139 1.23 -0.30 -14.75
CA ARG A 139 0.87 -1.50 -15.49
C ARG A 139 -0.36 -2.19 -14.90
N TYR A 140 -1.00 -3.03 -15.71
CA TYR A 140 -1.96 -4.03 -15.25
C TYR A 140 -1.59 -5.41 -15.77
N ASP A 141 -1.57 -6.40 -14.88
CA ASP A 141 -1.41 -7.82 -15.25
C ASP A 141 -2.78 -8.51 -15.15
N PRO A 142 -3.45 -8.83 -16.27
CA PRO A 142 -4.76 -9.46 -16.26
C PRO A 142 -4.73 -10.92 -15.76
N VAL A 143 -3.58 -11.59 -15.87
CA VAL A 143 -3.43 -13.00 -15.46
C VAL A 143 -3.30 -13.06 -13.93
N ARG A 144 -2.43 -12.21 -13.36
CA ARG A 144 -2.22 -12.12 -11.90
C ARG A 144 -3.26 -11.23 -11.21
N ARG A 145 -4.06 -10.48 -11.99
CA ARG A 145 -5.01 -9.48 -11.52
C ARG A 145 -4.34 -8.42 -10.63
N GLU A 146 -3.18 -7.94 -11.08
CA GLU A 146 -2.38 -6.95 -10.38
C GLU A 146 -2.51 -5.60 -11.09
N TRP A 147 -3.04 -4.61 -10.38
CA TRP A 147 -3.05 -3.22 -10.82
C TRP A 147 -1.93 -2.47 -10.11
N VAL A 148 -0.96 -1.99 -10.88
CA VAL A 148 0.23 -1.30 -10.37
C VAL A 148 0.24 0.15 -10.82
N PHE A 149 0.43 1.04 -9.87
CA PHE A 149 0.49 2.48 -10.11
C PHE A 149 1.41 3.16 -9.12
N GLU A 150 1.79 4.39 -9.43
CA GLU A 150 2.54 5.26 -8.51
C GLU A 150 1.68 6.42 -8.02
N VAL A 151 1.95 6.88 -6.81
CA VAL A 151 1.42 8.14 -6.26
C VAL A 151 2.59 8.99 -5.78
N ASP A 152 2.49 10.31 -5.90
CA ASP A 152 3.56 11.22 -5.49
C ASP A 152 3.57 11.46 -3.96
N ALA A 153 2.40 11.39 -3.33
CA ALA A 153 2.18 11.60 -1.89
C ALA A 153 0.79 11.05 -1.48
N PHE A 154 0.49 11.09 -0.18
CA PHE A 154 -0.79 10.72 0.42
C PHE A 154 -1.40 11.98 1.09
N VAL A 155 -2.55 12.43 0.59
CA VAL A 155 -3.24 13.67 1.01
C VAL A 155 -4.60 13.39 1.62
#